data_AF-A0A7W0TGJ1-F1
#
_entry.id   AF-A0A7W0TGJ1-F1
#
_cell.length_a   1.000
_cell.length_b   1.000
_cell.length_c   1.000
_cell.angle_alpha   90.00
_cell.angle_beta   90.00
_cell.angle_gamma   90.00
#
_symmetry.space_group_name_H-M   'P 1'
#
loop_
_entity.id
_entity.type
_entity.pdbx_description
1 polymer ?
#
loop_
_entity_poly.entity_id
_entity_poly.type
_entity_poly.pdbx_seq_one_letter_code
_entity_poly.pdbx_strand_id
1 'polypeptide(L)' 'GPDAAPVTTDGPHPETSDLIAGWYMIDVESHERALEVAAYVSSEPGPGGEPLYEWIDVREIMSEAPADY' A
#
# COMPACT_ATOMS: atom_id res chain seq x y z
N GLY A 1 -3.17 -39.88 1.57
CA GLY A 1 -3.55 -41.30 1.35
C GLY A 1 -4.42 -41.39 0.10
N PRO A 2 -4.74 -42.60 -0.40
CA PRO A 2 -5.47 -42.78 -1.66
C PRO A 2 -6.90 -42.19 -1.68
N ASP A 3 -7.40 -41.68 -0.55
CA ASP A 3 -8.67 -40.94 -0.42
C ASP A 3 -8.50 -39.57 0.28
N ALA A 4 -7.30 -38.99 0.29
CA ALA A 4 -7.13 -37.64 0.81
C ALA A 4 -7.64 -36.64 -0.23
N ALA A 5 -8.67 -35.86 0.13
CA ALA A 5 -9.05 -34.68 -0.63
C ALA A 5 -7.81 -33.80 -0.86
N PRO A 6 -7.66 -33.17 -2.05
CA PRO A 6 -6.51 -32.35 -2.33
C PRO A 6 -6.37 -31.29 -1.23
N VAL A 7 -5.23 -31.28 -0.56
CA VAL A 7 -4.90 -30.23 0.40
C VAL A 7 -4.49 -29.03 -0.44
N THR A 8 -5.40 -28.08 -0.61
CA THR A 8 -5.06 -26.76 -1.11
C THR A 8 -4.25 -26.06 -0.02
N THR A 9 -2.94 -26.22 -0.04
CA THR A 9 -2.07 -25.20 0.57
C THR A 9 -1.98 -24.07 -0.43
N ASP A 10 -2.31 -22.85 -0.01
CA ASP A 10 -1.86 -21.65 -0.71
C ASP A 10 -0.35 -21.82 -0.93
N GLY A 11 0.06 -21.77 -2.20
CA GLY A 11 1.43 -22.10 -2.61
C GLY A 11 2.47 -21.13 -2.01
N PRO A 12 3.73 -21.12 -2.49
CA PRO A 12 4.81 -20.27 -1.96
C PRO A 12 4.61 -18.76 -2.22
N HIS A 13 3.39 -18.33 -2.52
CA HIS A 13 3.03 -16.94 -2.65
C HIS A 13 2.98 -16.31 -1.26
N PRO A 14 3.37 -15.04 -1.11
CA PRO A 14 3.04 -14.32 0.11
C PRO A 14 1.53 -14.45 0.33
N GLU A 15 1.13 -14.77 1.55
CA GLU A 15 -0.26 -14.70 1.98
C GLU A 15 -0.82 -13.37 1.50
N THR A 16 -2.03 -13.36 0.92
CA THR A 16 -2.62 -12.20 0.23
C THR A 16 -2.59 -10.90 1.07
N SER A 17 -2.46 -11.04 2.39
CA SER A 17 -2.25 -9.98 3.39
C SER A 17 -0.95 -9.18 3.24
N ASP A 18 0.09 -9.69 2.55
CA ASP A 18 1.40 -9.04 2.38
C ASP A 18 1.55 -8.31 1.04
N LEU A 19 0.48 -8.21 0.24
CA LEU A 19 0.52 -7.52 -1.05
C LEU A 19 0.11 -6.05 -0.91
N ILE A 20 1.02 -5.14 -1.25
CA ILE A 20 0.70 -3.73 -1.47
C ILE A 20 -0.16 -3.62 -2.73
N ALA A 21 -1.35 -3.04 -2.61
CA ALA A 21 -2.30 -2.88 -3.72
C ALA A 21 -1.81 -1.96 -4.85
N GLY A 22 -0.80 -1.13 -4.58
CA GLY A 22 -0.13 -0.24 -5.54
C GLY A 22 0.66 0.86 -4.84
N TRP A 23 1.32 1.72 -5.62
CA TRP A 23 1.97 2.93 -5.10
C TRP A 23 1.87 4.09 -6.09
N TYR A 24 1.96 5.30 -5.56
CA TYR A 24 2.06 6.55 -6.31
C TYR A 24 3.37 7.25 -5.97
N MET A 25 3.92 7.98 -6.93
CA MET A 25 5.02 8.91 -6.70
C MET A 25 4.59 10.28 -7.19
N ILE A 26 4.69 11.26 -6.30
CA ILE A 26 4.24 12.62 -6.53
C ILE A 26 5.40 13.56 -6.25
N ASP A 27 5.46 14.65 -7.02
CA ASP A 27 6.35 15.77 -6.76
C ASP A 27 5.52 16.89 -6.14
N VAL A 28 5.88 17.30 -4.92
CA VAL A 28 5.15 18.28 -4.13
C VAL A 28 6.13 19.15 -3.36
N GLU A 29 5.75 20.40 -3.13
CA GLU A 29 6.61 21.40 -2.50
C GLU A 29 6.85 21.15 -1.00
N SER A 30 6.04 20.29 -0.35
CA SER A 30 6.16 20.00 1.09
C SER A 30 5.57 18.64 1.48
N HIS A 31 6.02 18.11 2.61
CA HIS A 31 5.49 16.87 3.19
C HIS A 31 4.01 17.00 3.59
N GLU A 32 3.59 18.16 4.10
CA GLU A 32 2.18 18.42 4.44
C GLU A 32 1.28 18.29 3.21
N ARG A 33 1.75 18.76 2.04
CA ARG A 33 1.02 18.58 0.78
C ARG A 33 0.94 17.11 0.37
N ALA A 34 1.99 16.32 0.61
CA ALA A 34 1.94 14.87 0.38
C ALA A 34 0.89 14.18 1.25
N LEU A 35 0.78 14.59 2.53
CA LEU A 35 -0.23 14.06 3.45
C LEU A 35 -1.67 14.41 3.03
N GLU A 36 -1.90 15.63 2.55
CA GLU A 36 -3.21 16.01 2.00
C GLU A 36 -3.62 15.16 0.80
N VAL A 37 -2.67 14.90 -0.11
CA VAL A 37 -2.91 14.04 -1.28
C VAL A 37 -3.19 12.60 -0.84
N ALA A 38 -2.42 12.08 0.13
CA ALA A 38 -2.67 10.75 0.69
C ALA A 38 -4.04 10.66 1.37
N ALA A 39 -4.46 11.67 2.13
CA ALA A 39 -5.79 11.70 2.75
C ALA A 39 -6.92 11.70 1.70
N TYR A 40 -6.73 12.43 0.59
CA TYR A 40 -7.67 12.42 -0.52
C TYR A 40 -7.78 11.03 -1.17
N VAL A 41 -6.65 10.38 -1.48
CA VAL A 41 -6.62 9.03 -2.06
C VAL A 41 -7.19 7.99 -1.09
N SER A 42 -6.90 8.11 0.21
CA SER A 42 -7.48 7.25 1.26
C SER A 42 -9.03 7.32 1.26
N SER A 43 -9.59 8.46 0.85
CA SER A 43 -11.04 8.69 0.80
C SER A 43 -11.70 8.24 -0.51
N GLU A 44 -10.98 7.55 -1.40
CA GLU A 44 -11.53 7.05 -2.67
C GLU A 44 -12.81 6.20 -2.46
N PRO A 45 -13.75 6.26 -3.43
CA PRO A 45 -15.02 5.58 -3.32
C PRO A 45 -14.84 4.06 -3.39
N GLY A 46 -15.20 3.39 -2.31
CA GLY A 46 -15.27 1.95 -2.18
C GLY A 46 -16.59 1.34 -2.64
N PRO A 47 -16.84 0.07 -2.27
CA PRO A 47 -18.12 -0.59 -2.56
C PRO A 47 -19.31 0.23 -2.06
N GLY A 48 -20.24 0.54 -2.98
CA GLY A 48 -21.41 1.37 -2.66
C GLY A 48 -21.16 2.87 -2.73
N GLY A 49 -19.95 3.32 -3.12
CA GLY A 49 -19.60 4.73 -3.25
C GLY A 49 -19.19 5.40 -1.93
N GLU A 50 -19.11 4.64 -0.84
CA GLU A 50 -18.65 5.13 0.46
C GLU A 50 -17.13 5.19 0.51
N PRO A 51 -16.53 6.21 1.16
CA PRO A 51 -15.07 6.30 1.29
C PRO A 51 -14.44 5.09 1.97
N LEU A 52 -13.31 4.62 1.45
CA LEU A 52 -12.59 3.46 1.98
C LEU A 52 -11.84 3.73 3.29
N TYR A 53 -11.29 4.95 3.44
CA TYR A 53 -10.36 5.31 4.51
C TYR A 53 -9.19 4.32 4.62
N GLU A 54 -8.67 3.88 3.48
CA GLU A 54 -7.57 2.91 3.42
C GLU A 54 -6.29 3.51 4.01
N TRP A 55 -5.51 2.68 4.69
CA TRP A 55 -4.24 3.11 5.28
C TRP A 55 -3.19 3.30 4.18
N ILE A 56 -2.56 4.48 4.15
CA ILE A 56 -1.51 4.84 3.18
C ILE A 56 -0.24 5.22 3.93
N ASP A 57 0.86 4.58 3.58
CA ASP A 57 2.22 4.95 4.02
C ASP A 57 2.77 6.04 3.09
N VAL A 58 3.24 7.15 3.67
CA VAL A 58 3.85 8.27 2.92
C VAL A 58 5.34 8.31 3.23
N ARG A 59 6.18 8.14 2.19
CA ARG A 59 7.64 8.14 2.32
C ARG A 59 8.27 9.13 1.35
N GLU A 60 9.16 9.96 1.89
CA GLU A 60 10.06 10.75 1.07
C GLU A 60 11.20 9.86 0.55
N ILE A 61 11.50 9.98 -0.75
CA ILE A 61 12.46 9.08 -1.43
C ILE A 61 13.59 9.82 -2.16
N MET A 62 13.55 11.16 -2.23
CA MET A 62 14.52 12.01 -2.92
C MET A 62 15.27 12.96 -1.99
N SER A 63 15.37 12.64 -0.69
CA SER A 63 16.20 13.43 0.23
C SER A 63 17.68 13.28 -0.11
N GLU A 64 18.48 14.29 0.19
CA GLU A 64 19.94 14.16 0.17
C GLU A 64 20.37 12.93 0.99
N ALA A 65 21.31 12.15 0.45
CA ALA A 65 21.85 11.00 1.17
C ALA A 65 22.44 11.47 2.50
N PRO A 66 22.25 10.74 3.62
CA PRO A 66 22.85 11.12 4.88
C PRO A 66 24.35 11.33 4.67
N ALA A 67 24.85 12.51 5.03
CA ALA A 67 26.27 12.78 4.94
C ALA A 67 27.01 11.77 5.84
N ASP A 68 27.74 10.84 5.24
CA ASP A 68 28.67 9.99 5.98
C ASP A 68 29.68 10.91 6.70
N TYR A 69 29.74 10.82 8.03
CA TYR A 69 30.74 11.50 8.87
C TYR A 69 31.95 10.61 9.08
#